data_AF-A0A074WJN0-F1
#
_entry.id   AF-A0A074WJN0-F1
#
_cell.length_a   1.000
_cell.length_b   1.000
_cell.length_c   1.000
_cell.angle_alpha   90.00
_cell.angle_beta   90.00
_cell.angle_gamma   90.00
#
_symmetry.space_group_name_H-M   'P 1'
#
loop_
_entity.id
_entity.type
_entity.pdbx_description
1 polymer ?
#
loop_
_entity_poly.entity_id
_entity_poly.type
_entity_poly.pdbx_seq_one_letter_code
_entity_poly.pdbx_strand_id
1 'polypeptide(L)'
;MSGTACYMKSKLNKPLSNKGIRGARKIKDAPSSSSSSASSSTSFSTSFSTSHSTSHSTSYSVTVAPTYSEPTASTAPVTASLPTVDQGKEYINYTNVAGYFLQDLDSTVPSTFDYTATNFGLINQTYSTDSSSTSQMTQWQRFNTLLKHLNSDAAANTAYKLLFIGRHGEGYHNAAQTYYGTPAWNCYWSQQTGNSTNSWQDADLTPNGVAQALKANTFWSHEISAQKIQTPESFYVSPLTRCLKTANLTFNGLGLDNFVPTIKEYIREGISTHTCDHRGNATYIKSLFPSWHIEPTFSETDDLWNGITEESSSAQDYRSKIALDQIFASDDAQVISITTHSGETSSLLRVLGHRSFSLVTGAVIPVLVRAERVKVAEGATTTTVPWDAGAWCTNGPPLASSTACVCSDGVAPVATTASAR
;
A
#
# COMPACT_ATOMS: atom_id res chain seq x y z
N MET A 1 24.25 7.95 2.21
CA MET A 1 24.26 9.29 2.85
C MET A 1 22.87 9.51 3.42
N SER A 2 22.71 9.35 4.74
CA SER A 2 21.43 9.40 5.46
C SER A 2 21.44 10.67 6.31
N GLY A 3 20.46 11.54 6.07
CA GLY A 3 20.29 12.79 6.79
C GLY A 3 19.73 12.52 8.18
N THR A 4 20.50 12.88 9.20
CA THR A 4 20.16 12.81 10.61
C THR A 4 19.04 13.79 10.93
N ALA A 5 17.81 13.31 11.12
CA ALA A 5 16.74 14.09 11.72
C ALA A 5 16.75 13.83 13.25
N CYS A 6 17.23 14.82 14.01
CA CYS A 6 17.10 14.85 15.46
C CYS A 6 15.63 15.03 15.85
N TYR A 7 14.96 13.96 16.26
CA TYR A 7 13.66 14.05 16.96
C TYR A 7 13.73 13.40 18.34
N MET A 8 13.01 14.02 19.28
CA MET A 8 13.08 13.78 20.72
C MET A 8 12.80 12.32 21.08
N LYS A 9 13.70 11.76 21.89
CA LYS A 9 13.59 10.43 22.53
C LYS A 9 12.30 10.32 23.36
N SER A 10 11.25 9.75 22.80
CA SER A 10 10.27 9.03 23.62
C SER A 10 10.91 7.69 24.01
N LYS A 11 10.93 7.41 25.32
CA LYS A 11 11.70 6.31 25.90
C LYS A 11 11.07 4.97 25.52
N LEU A 12 11.66 4.27 24.56
CA LEU A 12 11.72 2.81 24.63
C LEU A 12 12.67 2.48 25.79
N ASN A 13 12.16 1.77 26.79
CA ASN A 13 12.98 1.39 27.95
C ASN A 13 14.17 0.53 27.49
N LYS A 14 15.34 0.74 28.11
CA LYS A 14 16.55 -0.03 27.83
C LYS A 14 16.26 -1.54 28.01
N PRO A 15 16.85 -2.43 27.19
CA PRO A 15 16.72 -3.87 27.40
C PRO A 15 17.33 -4.26 28.74
N LEU A 16 16.56 -4.95 29.59
CA LEU A 16 17.11 -5.62 30.75
C LEU A 16 17.76 -6.93 30.29
N SER A 17 19.04 -7.12 30.61
CA SER A 17 19.72 -8.41 30.51
C SER A 17 19.07 -9.36 31.51
N ASN A 18 18.18 -10.26 31.05
CA ASN A 18 17.53 -11.21 31.95
C ASN A 18 18.38 -12.48 32.06
N LYS A 19 19.30 -12.51 33.03
CA LYS A 19 19.96 -13.74 33.48
C LYS A 19 18.97 -14.53 34.34
N GLY A 20 18.25 -15.44 33.70
CA GLY A 20 17.70 -16.67 34.28
C GLY A 20 16.49 -16.54 35.21
N ILE A 21 15.32 -17.03 34.77
CA ILE A 21 14.31 -17.63 35.65
C ILE A 21 13.66 -18.83 34.94
N ARG A 22 13.74 -19.99 35.59
CA ARG A 22 12.91 -21.19 35.34
C ARG A 22 11.51 -20.95 35.91
N GLY A 23 10.47 -21.41 35.21
CA GLY A 23 9.17 -21.68 35.85
C GLY A 23 7.96 -21.40 34.97
N ALA A 24 7.59 -22.35 34.12
CA ALA A 24 6.22 -22.42 33.60
C ALA A 24 5.30 -22.90 34.75
N ARG A 25 4.37 -22.05 35.19
CA ARG A 25 3.29 -22.44 36.11
C ARG A 25 1.99 -22.55 35.29
N LYS A 26 1.44 -23.77 35.29
CA LYS A 26 0.13 -24.15 34.76
C LYS A 26 -0.96 -23.29 35.40
N ILE A 27 -1.79 -22.62 34.60
CA ILE A 27 -3.06 -22.06 35.08
C ILE A 27 -4.12 -23.15 34.93
N LYS A 28 -4.65 -23.60 36.07
CA LYS A 28 -5.90 -24.35 36.19
C LYS A 28 -7.05 -23.35 36.32
N ASP A 29 -8.23 -23.81 35.90
CA ASP A 29 -9.56 -23.25 36.17
C ASP A 29 -10.08 -22.19 35.17
N ALA A 30 -10.75 -22.69 34.12
CA ALA A 30 -11.81 -21.97 33.42
C ALA A 30 -13.15 -22.70 33.70
N PRO A 31 -14.27 -21.99 33.97
CA PRO A 31 -15.52 -22.61 34.39
C PRO A 31 -16.23 -23.35 33.24
N SER A 32 -16.78 -24.52 33.58
CA SER A 32 -17.66 -25.33 32.75
C SER A 32 -19.06 -24.72 32.64
N SER A 33 -19.55 -24.51 31.43
CA SER A 33 -20.99 -24.39 31.16
C SER A 33 -21.49 -25.62 30.41
N SER A 34 -22.32 -26.37 31.11
CA SER A 34 -23.12 -27.48 30.61
C SER A 34 -24.33 -26.97 29.84
N SER A 35 -24.58 -27.49 28.64
CA SER A 35 -25.95 -27.60 28.13
C SER A 35 -26.14 -28.93 27.39
N SER A 36 -27.10 -29.66 27.94
CA SER A 36 -27.58 -30.99 27.56
C SER A 36 -28.31 -30.98 26.24
N SER A 37 -28.01 -31.97 25.40
CA SER A 37 -28.79 -32.39 24.25
C SER A 37 -30.15 -32.96 24.68
N ALA A 38 -31.22 -32.39 24.14
CA ALA A 38 -32.54 -33.02 24.11
C ALA A 38 -33.07 -32.98 22.67
N SER A 39 -33.17 -34.17 22.10
CA SER A 39 -33.81 -34.48 20.82
C SER A 39 -35.33 -34.37 20.95
N SER A 40 -35.98 -33.65 20.04
CA SER A 40 -37.41 -33.81 19.77
C SER A 40 -37.66 -33.74 18.26
N SER A 41 -38.26 -34.82 17.78
CA SER A 41 -38.79 -35.04 16.45
C SER A 41 -40.11 -34.30 16.28
N THR A 42 -40.25 -33.52 15.22
CA THR A 42 -41.55 -33.14 14.67
C THR A 42 -41.49 -33.13 13.15
N SER A 43 -42.17 -34.12 12.59
CA SER A 43 -42.53 -34.27 11.19
C SER A 43 -43.61 -33.25 10.80
N PHE A 44 -43.39 -32.52 9.70
CA PHE A 44 -44.46 -31.90 8.93
C PHE A 44 -44.25 -32.18 7.44
N SER A 45 -45.24 -32.83 6.86
CA SER A 45 -45.41 -33.10 5.43
C SER A 45 -46.01 -31.89 4.75
N THR A 46 -45.55 -31.56 3.52
CA THR A 46 -46.44 -31.13 2.42
C THR A 46 -45.71 -31.04 1.07
N SER A 47 -46.15 -31.93 0.16
CA SER A 47 -46.45 -31.73 -1.27
C SER A 47 -45.43 -31.08 -2.20
N PHE A 48 -44.84 -31.94 -3.06
CA PHE A 48 -44.34 -31.58 -4.38
C PHE A 48 -45.51 -31.21 -5.32
N SER A 49 -45.41 -30.04 -5.96
CA SER A 49 -46.10 -29.74 -7.22
C SER A 49 -45.07 -29.17 -8.19
N THR A 50 -44.74 -29.96 -9.21
CA THR A 50 -43.97 -29.57 -10.39
C THR A 50 -44.82 -28.66 -11.27
N SER A 51 -44.37 -27.43 -11.50
CA SER A 51 -44.76 -26.63 -12.66
C SER A 51 -43.50 -26.21 -13.42
N HIS A 52 -43.49 -26.57 -14.71
CA HIS A 52 -42.47 -26.19 -15.67
C HIS A 52 -42.48 -24.66 -15.86
N SER A 53 -41.32 -24.04 -15.72
CA SER A 53 -41.08 -22.74 -16.34
C SER A 53 -39.69 -22.75 -16.97
N THR A 54 -39.69 -22.65 -18.30
CA THR A 54 -38.52 -22.52 -19.15
C THR A 54 -37.82 -21.19 -18.86
N SER A 55 -36.60 -21.22 -18.34
CA SER A 55 -35.71 -20.06 -18.31
C SER A 55 -34.37 -20.44 -18.96
N HIS A 56 -33.92 -19.55 -19.83
CA HIS A 56 -32.77 -19.72 -20.70
C HIS A 56 -31.51 -20.03 -19.90
N SER A 57 -30.79 -21.07 -20.32
CA SER A 57 -29.41 -21.30 -19.90
C SER A 57 -28.55 -20.16 -20.46
N THR A 58 -28.35 -19.13 -19.64
CA THR A 58 -27.22 -18.23 -19.81
C THR A 58 -26.02 -18.95 -19.19
N SER A 59 -25.19 -19.50 -20.06
CA SER A 59 -23.85 -19.97 -19.69
C SER A 59 -23.06 -18.76 -19.19
N TYR A 60 -23.03 -18.56 -17.87
CA TYR A 60 -22.01 -17.73 -17.26
C TYR A 60 -20.67 -18.40 -17.54
N SER A 61 -19.97 -17.90 -18.55
CA SER A 61 -18.55 -18.17 -18.68
C SER A 61 -17.89 -17.56 -17.45
N VAL A 62 -17.49 -18.41 -16.51
CA VAL A 62 -16.59 -18.02 -15.44
C VAL A 62 -15.30 -17.61 -16.14
N THR A 63 -15.12 -16.30 -16.31
CA THR A 63 -13.91 -15.72 -16.84
C THR A 63 -12.79 -16.14 -15.91
N VAL A 64 -11.94 -17.07 -16.35
CA VAL A 64 -10.70 -17.40 -15.66
C VAL A 64 -9.90 -16.12 -15.66
N ALA A 65 -9.70 -15.53 -14.48
CA ALA A 65 -8.80 -14.39 -14.31
C ALA A 65 -7.44 -14.80 -14.90
N PRO A 66 -6.74 -13.92 -15.64
CA PRO A 66 -5.39 -14.22 -16.08
C PRO A 66 -4.58 -14.60 -14.85
N THR A 67 -4.17 -15.87 -14.78
CA THR A 67 -3.35 -16.40 -13.70
C THR A 67 -1.99 -15.75 -13.84
N TYR A 68 -1.82 -14.65 -13.14
CA TYR A 68 -0.54 -14.01 -13.01
C TYR A 68 0.38 -14.96 -12.22
N SER A 69 1.48 -15.37 -12.86
CA SER A 69 2.54 -16.13 -12.20
C SER A 69 3.68 -15.16 -11.97
N GLU A 70 3.69 -14.50 -10.80
CA GLU A 70 4.97 -14.01 -10.24
C GLU A 70 5.91 -15.22 -10.22
N PRO A 71 7.09 -15.14 -10.84
CA PRO A 71 8.12 -16.14 -10.60
C PRO A 71 8.56 -16.05 -9.12
N THR A 72 7.95 -16.86 -8.25
CA THR A 72 8.27 -16.92 -6.81
C THR A 72 9.46 -17.85 -6.51
N ALA A 73 9.89 -18.65 -7.48
CA ALA A 73 11.09 -19.47 -7.36
C ALA A 73 12.33 -18.69 -7.81
N SER A 74 13.38 -18.69 -6.99
CA SER A 74 14.70 -18.07 -7.27
C SER A 74 15.32 -18.51 -8.63
N THR A 75 14.88 -19.65 -9.19
CA THR A 75 15.33 -20.20 -10.48
C THR A 75 14.45 -19.85 -11.68
N ALA A 76 13.37 -19.11 -11.47
CA ALA A 76 12.43 -18.82 -12.54
C ALA A 76 12.98 -17.79 -13.54
N PRO A 77 12.50 -17.78 -14.80
CA PRO A 77 12.99 -16.85 -15.81
C PRO A 77 12.80 -15.40 -15.37
N VAL A 78 13.75 -14.53 -15.73
CA VAL A 78 13.72 -13.08 -15.44
C VAL A 78 12.67 -12.33 -16.29
N THR A 79 11.71 -13.06 -16.86
CA THR A 79 10.71 -12.60 -17.81
C THR A 79 9.34 -12.98 -17.29
N ALA A 80 8.42 -12.02 -17.22
CA ALA A 80 7.01 -12.24 -16.94
C ALA A 80 6.17 -11.77 -18.12
N SER A 81 4.95 -12.30 -18.23
CA SER A 81 3.94 -11.78 -19.15
C SER A 81 3.70 -10.31 -18.86
N LEU A 82 3.55 -9.45 -19.87
CA LEU A 82 3.22 -8.04 -19.63
C LEU A 82 1.87 -7.93 -18.87
N PRO A 83 1.74 -7.04 -17.85
CA PRO A 83 0.42 -6.70 -17.32
C PRO A 83 -0.47 -6.12 -18.41
N THR A 84 -1.65 -6.71 -18.58
CA THR A 84 -2.60 -6.35 -19.62
C THR A 84 -3.97 -6.01 -19.06
N VAL A 85 -4.71 -5.18 -19.81
CA VAL A 85 -6.12 -4.88 -19.65
C VAL A 85 -6.91 -5.42 -20.86
N ASP A 86 -8.24 -5.24 -20.87
CA ASP A 86 -9.13 -5.70 -21.94
C ASP A 86 -8.88 -7.17 -22.36
N GLN A 87 -8.87 -8.08 -21.37
CA GLN A 87 -8.69 -9.52 -21.59
C GLN A 87 -7.40 -9.87 -22.35
N GLY A 88 -6.31 -9.12 -22.15
CA GLY A 88 -5.01 -9.40 -22.78
C GLY A 88 -4.76 -8.67 -24.10
N LYS A 89 -5.73 -7.88 -24.59
CA LYS A 89 -5.61 -7.20 -25.90
C LYS A 89 -4.84 -5.89 -25.82
N GLU A 90 -4.83 -5.26 -24.65
CA GLU A 90 -4.24 -3.94 -24.45
C GLU A 90 -3.37 -3.92 -23.19
N TYR A 91 -2.41 -3.01 -23.11
CA TYR A 91 -1.71 -2.64 -21.90
C TYR A 91 -1.77 -1.12 -21.74
N ILE A 92 -1.64 -0.64 -20.50
CA ILE A 92 -1.60 0.80 -20.23
C ILE A 92 -0.14 1.24 -20.15
N ASN A 93 0.24 2.20 -20.99
CA ASN A 93 1.50 2.92 -20.88
C ASN A 93 1.29 4.17 -20.02
N TYR A 94 2.12 4.33 -18.98
CA TYR A 94 2.04 5.47 -18.07
C TYR A 94 3.16 6.46 -18.33
N THR A 95 2.86 7.74 -18.16
CA THR A 95 3.86 8.80 -18.22
C THR A 95 3.50 9.89 -17.22
N ASN A 96 4.47 10.31 -16.41
CA ASN A 96 4.35 11.50 -15.58
C ASN A 96 4.31 12.74 -16.46
N VAL A 97 3.25 13.53 -16.32
CA VAL A 97 3.13 14.84 -16.98
C VAL A 97 3.79 15.87 -16.06
N ALA A 98 5.11 15.97 -16.18
CA ALA A 98 5.93 16.80 -15.32
C ALA A 98 5.73 18.31 -15.56
N GLY A 99 6.18 19.12 -14.59
CA GLY A 99 6.23 20.59 -14.68
C GLY A 99 5.08 21.29 -13.96
N TYR A 100 4.24 20.54 -13.25
CA TYR A 100 3.14 21.10 -12.47
C TYR A 100 3.42 21.10 -10.97
N PHE A 101 4.25 20.17 -10.49
CA PHE A 101 4.57 20.03 -9.07
C PHE A 101 6.07 20.23 -8.82
N LEU A 102 6.43 20.85 -7.70
CA LEU A 102 7.83 21.03 -7.31
C LEU A 102 8.57 19.69 -7.24
N GLN A 103 7.88 18.61 -6.89
CA GLN A 103 8.40 17.25 -6.82
C GLN A 103 8.86 16.69 -8.18
N ASP A 104 8.39 17.26 -9.29
CA ASP A 104 8.88 16.96 -10.64
C ASP A 104 10.30 17.49 -10.88
N LEU A 105 10.71 18.54 -10.15
CA LEU A 105 11.94 19.27 -10.39
C LEU A 105 13.14 18.64 -9.68
N ASP A 106 14.25 18.47 -10.40
CA ASP A 106 15.50 17.92 -9.85
C ASP A 106 16.08 18.75 -8.69
N SER A 107 15.74 20.05 -8.64
CA SER A 107 16.14 20.97 -7.58
C SER A 107 15.41 20.74 -6.26
N THR A 108 14.30 20.01 -6.26
CA THR A 108 13.50 19.78 -5.05
C THR A 108 14.05 18.59 -4.28
N VAL A 109 14.47 18.85 -3.05
CA VAL A 109 15.10 17.85 -2.17
C VAL A 109 14.02 17.11 -1.36
N PRO A 110 13.82 15.79 -1.57
CA PRO A 110 12.73 15.06 -0.92
C PRO A 110 12.80 15.06 0.60
N SER A 111 14.01 14.97 1.18
CA SER A 111 14.21 14.82 2.63
C SER A 111 13.81 16.05 3.45
N THR A 112 13.65 17.22 2.82
CA THR A 112 13.29 18.48 3.48
C THR A 112 12.00 19.08 2.94
N PHE A 113 11.29 18.38 2.06
CA PHE A 113 10.11 18.90 1.41
C PHE A 113 8.88 18.83 2.33
N ASP A 114 8.29 19.98 2.66
CA ASP A 114 7.02 20.07 3.38
C ASP A 114 5.88 20.40 2.40
N TYR A 115 5.12 19.38 2.02
CA TYR A 115 3.97 19.51 1.13
C TYR A 115 2.87 20.42 1.70
N THR A 116 2.72 20.49 3.02
CA THR A 116 1.70 21.32 3.68
C THR A 116 2.06 22.81 3.67
N ALA A 117 3.35 23.12 3.62
CA ALA A 117 3.85 24.50 3.54
C ALA A 117 3.96 25.01 2.10
N THR A 118 3.85 24.11 1.11
CA THR A 118 4.09 24.40 -0.31
C THR A 118 2.88 24.15 -1.20
N ASN A 119 1.68 24.10 -0.62
CA ASN A 119 0.44 23.87 -1.37
C ASN A 119 0.50 22.56 -2.20
N PHE A 120 0.87 21.45 -1.55
CA PHE A 120 1.22 20.17 -2.17
C PHE A 120 2.37 20.22 -3.20
N GLY A 121 3.08 21.34 -3.30
CA GLY A 121 4.07 21.61 -4.32
C GLY A 121 3.50 22.09 -5.64
N LEU A 122 2.21 22.44 -5.74
CA LEU A 122 1.64 22.97 -6.97
C LEU A 122 2.34 24.28 -7.35
N ILE A 123 2.99 24.29 -8.51
CA ILE A 123 3.75 25.45 -9.00
C ILE A 123 2.77 26.56 -9.37
N ASN A 124 3.00 27.76 -8.85
CA ASN A 124 2.26 28.95 -9.26
C ASN A 124 2.71 29.37 -10.67
N GLN A 125 1.85 29.10 -11.66
CA GLN A 125 2.14 29.33 -13.07
C GLN A 125 0.86 29.63 -13.87
N THR A 126 1.02 29.98 -15.15
CA THR A 126 -0.09 30.11 -16.10
C THR A 126 -0.29 28.82 -16.88
N TYR A 127 -1.55 28.56 -17.23
CA TYR A 127 -1.98 27.40 -18.02
C TYR A 127 -2.58 27.88 -19.34
N SER A 128 -2.57 27.01 -20.35
CA SER A 128 -3.20 27.29 -21.65
C SER A 128 -4.71 27.54 -21.55
N THR A 129 -5.35 27.03 -20.49
CA THR A 129 -6.78 27.23 -20.20
C THR A 129 -7.09 28.53 -19.47
N ASP A 130 -6.08 29.31 -19.09
CA ASP A 130 -6.31 30.58 -18.42
C ASP A 130 -6.89 31.62 -19.38
N SER A 131 -7.75 32.47 -18.83
CA SER A 131 -8.36 33.59 -19.54
C SER A 131 -8.56 34.77 -18.58
N SER A 132 -9.11 35.88 -19.07
CA SER A 132 -9.38 37.05 -18.20
C SER A 132 -10.28 36.72 -16.99
N SER A 133 -11.12 35.69 -17.09
CA SER A 133 -12.01 35.22 -16.02
C SER A 133 -11.30 34.39 -14.94
N THR A 134 -10.08 33.89 -15.17
CA THR A 134 -9.32 33.10 -14.17
C THR A 134 -8.54 33.98 -13.19
N SER A 135 -8.56 35.30 -13.36
CA SER A 135 -7.85 36.26 -12.50
C SER A 135 -8.27 36.25 -11.02
N GLN A 136 -9.46 35.73 -10.70
CA GLN A 136 -9.97 35.58 -9.33
C GLN A 136 -9.86 34.15 -8.79
N MET A 137 -9.33 33.21 -9.59
CA MET A 137 -9.21 31.81 -9.22
C MET A 137 -7.89 31.52 -8.50
N THR A 138 -7.93 30.59 -7.56
CA THR A 138 -6.70 30.04 -6.94
C THR A 138 -5.90 29.21 -7.96
N GLN A 139 -4.64 28.91 -7.65
CA GLN A 139 -3.82 28.05 -8.51
C GLN A 139 -4.45 26.65 -8.69
N TRP A 140 -5.09 26.12 -7.64
CA TRP A 140 -5.78 24.83 -7.69
C TRP A 140 -7.04 24.87 -8.57
N GLN A 141 -7.87 25.91 -8.50
CA GLN A 141 -9.03 26.03 -9.41
C GLN A 141 -8.61 26.08 -10.88
N ARG A 142 -7.50 26.78 -11.16
CA ARG A 142 -6.91 26.85 -12.49
C ARG A 142 -6.38 25.47 -12.92
N PHE A 143 -5.72 24.74 -12.02
CA PHE A 143 -5.25 23.38 -12.30
C PHE A 143 -6.41 22.39 -12.51
N ASN A 144 -7.49 22.49 -11.73
CA ASN A 144 -8.69 21.67 -11.90
C ASN A 144 -9.31 21.88 -13.29
N THR A 145 -9.33 23.13 -13.77
CA THR A 145 -9.79 23.45 -15.13
C THR A 145 -8.89 22.84 -16.18
N LEU A 146 -7.57 22.94 -16.00
CA LEU A 146 -6.59 22.29 -16.87
C LEU A 146 -6.79 20.77 -16.94
N LEU A 147 -6.93 20.08 -15.80
CA LEU A 147 -7.12 18.62 -15.76
C LEU A 147 -8.39 18.18 -16.53
N LYS A 148 -9.48 18.95 -16.40
CA LYS A 148 -10.71 18.71 -17.15
C LYS A 148 -10.49 18.89 -18.65
N HIS A 149 -9.78 19.95 -19.04
CA HIS A 149 -9.46 20.22 -20.44
C HIS A 149 -8.53 19.16 -21.05
N LEU A 150 -7.50 18.71 -20.32
CA LEU A 150 -6.63 17.62 -20.77
C LEU A 150 -7.42 16.35 -21.10
N ASN A 151 -8.44 16.03 -20.31
CA ASN A 151 -9.32 14.89 -20.58
C ASN A 151 -10.35 15.16 -21.69
N SER A 152 -10.86 16.39 -21.86
CA SER A 152 -11.79 16.71 -22.96
C SER A 152 -11.11 16.63 -24.32
N ASP A 153 -9.82 16.95 -24.37
CA ASP A 153 -9.03 17.01 -25.60
C ASP A 153 -8.25 15.71 -25.85
N ALA A 154 -8.30 14.76 -24.91
CA ALA A 154 -7.62 13.48 -25.02
C ALA A 154 -8.22 12.61 -26.14
N ALA A 155 -7.37 11.82 -26.80
CA ALA A 155 -7.82 10.72 -27.65
C ALA A 155 -8.60 9.68 -26.82
N ALA A 156 -9.50 8.93 -27.45
CA ALA A 156 -10.37 7.97 -26.76
C ALA A 156 -9.61 6.86 -25.98
N ASN A 157 -8.35 6.58 -26.32
CA ASN A 157 -7.49 5.62 -25.64
C ASN A 157 -6.57 6.27 -24.59
N THR A 158 -6.71 7.55 -24.30
CA THR A 158 -5.86 8.32 -23.38
C THR A 158 -6.71 8.91 -22.24
N ALA A 159 -6.22 8.82 -21.02
CA ALA A 159 -6.80 9.48 -19.85
C ALA A 159 -5.73 10.21 -19.05
N TYR A 160 -6.09 11.34 -18.44
CA TYR A 160 -5.25 12.07 -17.51
C TYR A 160 -5.84 11.98 -16.10
N LYS A 161 -5.04 11.52 -15.14
CA LYS A 161 -5.45 11.43 -13.72
C LYS A 161 -4.44 12.10 -12.81
N LEU A 162 -4.94 12.79 -11.79
CA LEU A 162 -4.14 13.28 -10.68
C LEU A 162 -4.19 12.26 -9.53
N LEU A 163 -3.03 11.71 -9.18
CA LEU A 163 -2.88 10.78 -8.06
C LEU A 163 -2.29 11.50 -6.86
N PHE A 164 -2.95 11.47 -5.71
CA PHE A 164 -2.38 11.85 -4.42
C PHE A 164 -1.87 10.59 -3.71
N ILE A 165 -0.57 10.35 -3.78
CA ILE A 165 0.07 9.17 -3.17
C ILE A 165 0.59 9.56 -1.78
N GLY A 166 0.00 9.01 -0.73
CA GLY A 166 0.34 9.29 0.66
C GLY A 166 1.09 8.14 1.32
N ARG A 167 2.21 8.42 1.98
CA ARG A 167 2.86 7.45 2.89
C ARG A 167 2.14 7.47 4.23
N HIS A 168 1.89 6.30 4.81
CA HIS A 168 1.31 6.19 6.16
C HIS A 168 2.08 7.02 7.21
N GLY A 169 1.39 7.43 8.27
CA GLY A 169 2.02 8.04 9.44
C GLY A 169 2.97 7.06 10.16
N GLU A 170 3.87 7.57 11.01
CA GLU A 170 4.85 6.76 11.73
C GLU A 170 4.21 5.58 12.48
N GLY A 171 4.53 4.36 12.05
CA GLY A 171 4.14 3.13 12.73
C GLY A 171 5.18 2.66 13.74
N TYR A 172 4.80 1.75 14.64
CA TYR A 172 5.73 1.21 15.65
C TYR A 172 6.97 0.54 15.04
N HIS A 173 6.87 -0.02 13.82
CA HIS A 173 8.03 -0.53 13.09
C HIS A 173 9.03 0.57 12.69
N ASN A 174 8.58 1.77 12.33
CA ASN A 174 9.47 2.90 12.00
C ASN A 174 10.20 3.40 13.25
N ALA A 175 9.47 3.53 14.36
CA ALA A 175 10.05 3.90 15.64
C ALA A 175 11.06 2.86 16.13
N ALA A 176 10.76 1.56 15.94
CA ALA A 176 11.66 0.47 16.27
C ALA A 176 12.92 0.47 15.39
N GLN A 177 12.78 0.61 14.06
CA GLN A 177 13.92 0.74 13.15
C GLN A 177 14.82 1.92 13.53
N THR A 178 14.23 3.05 13.89
CA THR A 178 14.98 4.24 14.36
C THR A 178 15.74 3.95 15.66
N TYR A 179 15.10 3.24 16.59
CA TYR A 179 15.70 2.91 17.90
C TYR A 179 16.83 1.89 17.80
N TYR A 180 16.64 0.81 17.02
CA TYR A 180 17.63 -0.25 16.87
C TYR A 180 18.70 0.06 15.81
N GLY A 181 18.41 0.98 14.88
CA GLY A 181 19.24 1.29 13.72
C GLY A 181 19.00 0.31 12.56
N THR A 182 19.07 0.79 11.33
CA THR A 182 18.73 0.03 10.12
C THR A 182 19.46 -1.32 10.02
N PRO A 183 20.77 -1.44 10.31
CA PRO A 183 21.43 -2.74 10.17
C PRO A 183 20.98 -3.78 11.19
N ALA A 184 20.82 -3.40 12.46
CA ALA A 184 20.29 -4.33 13.47
C ALA A 184 18.80 -4.61 13.28
N TRP A 185 18.06 -3.65 12.73
CA TRP A 185 16.67 -3.83 12.32
C TRP A 185 16.56 -4.93 11.26
N ASN A 186 17.21 -4.74 10.11
CA ASN A 186 17.13 -5.67 8.97
C ASN A 186 17.66 -7.07 9.31
N CYS A 187 18.67 -7.17 10.17
CA CYS A 187 19.31 -8.46 10.46
C CYS A 187 18.66 -9.26 11.58
N TYR A 188 17.76 -8.70 12.38
CA TYR A 188 17.19 -9.44 13.52
C TYR A 188 15.82 -8.93 13.97
N TRP A 189 15.71 -7.63 14.24
CA TRP A 189 14.53 -7.09 14.93
C TRP A 189 13.30 -7.07 14.04
N SER A 190 13.46 -6.85 12.74
CA SER A 190 12.35 -6.84 11.79
C SER A 190 11.70 -8.21 11.59
N GLN A 191 12.41 -9.30 11.87
CA GLN A 191 11.88 -10.68 11.85
C GLN A 191 11.15 -11.06 13.14
N GLN A 192 11.27 -10.27 14.21
CA GLN A 192 10.50 -10.48 15.44
C GLN A 192 9.12 -9.85 15.31
N THR A 193 8.11 -10.35 16.02
CA THR A 193 6.78 -9.72 16.02
C THR A 193 6.73 -8.41 16.82
N GLY A 194 7.71 -8.19 17.70
CA GLY A 194 7.75 -7.06 18.61
C GLY A 194 8.78 -7.25 19.72
N ASN A 195 8.64 -6.42 20.76
CA ASN A 195 9.34 -6.58 22.03
C ASN A 195 8.32 -6.60 23.19
N SER A 196 8.80 -6.48 24.43
CA SER A 196 7.94 -6.48 25.63
C SER A 196 6.96 -5.30 25.72
N THR A 197 7.07 -4.31 24.85
CA THR A 197 6.33 -3.04 24.93
C THR A 197 5.50 -2.77 23.69
N ASN A 198 6.03 -3.06 22.50
CA ASN A 198 5.35 -2.75 21.23
C ASN A 198 5.41 -3.95 20.28
N SER A 199 4.33 -4.11 19.51
CA SER A 199 4.28 -4.98 18.34
C SER A 199 4.63 -4.19 17.09
N TRP A 200 5.39 -4.80 16.18
CA TRP A 200 5.57 -4.31 14.82
C TRP A 200 5.17 -5.34 13.75
N GLN A 201 4.61 -6.48 14.15
CA GLN A 201 3.76 -7.31 13.29
C GLN A 201 2.53 -6.50 12.86
N ASP A 202 2.27 -6.38 11.55
CA ASP A 202 1.26 -5.47 10.97
C ASP A 202 1.11 -4.15 11.77
N ALA A 203 2.25 -3.45 11.92
CA ALA A 203 2.39 -2.42 12.94
C ALA A 203 1.29 -1.36 12.90
N ASP A 204 0.75 -1.04 14.08
CA ASP A 204 -0.15 0.09 14.29
C ASP A 204 0.60 1.44 14.23
N LEU A 205 -0.15 2.54 14.15
CA LEU A 205 0.37 3.89 14.25
C LEU A 205 0.85 4.20 15.67
N THR A 206 1.96 4.94 15.75
CA THR A 206 2.36 5.61 16.99
C THR A 206 1.51 6.87 17.23
N PRO A 207 1.54 7.47 18.42
CA PRO A 207 0.93 8.80 18.64
C PRO A 207 1.45 9.88 17.69
N ASN A 208 2.73 9.82 17.30
CA ASN A 208 3.31 10.73 16.31
C ASN A 208 2.73 10.46 14.90
N GLY A 209 2.56 9.19 14.51
CA GLY A 209 1.91 8.82 13.26
C GLY A 209 0.45 9.28 13.17
N VAL A 210 -0.29 9.20 14.28
CA VAL A 210 -1.64 9.77 14.39
C VAL A 210 -1.60 11.30 14.18
N ALA A 211 -0.67 12.00 14.84
CA ALA A 211 -0.51 13.44 14.67
C ALA A 211 -0.16 13.84 13.23
N GLN A 212 0.68 13.06 12.55
CA GLN A 212 1.00 13.26 11.12
C GLN A 212 -0.23 13.10 10.23
N ALA A 213 -1.06 12.07 10.45
CA ALA A 213 -2.29 11.87 9.68
C ALA A 213 -3.32 12.99 9.90
N LEU A 214 -3.42 13.51 11.14
CA LEU A 214 -4.28 14.64 11.48
C LEU A 214 -3.74 15.99 10.95
N LYS A 215 -2.40 16.14 10.83
CA LYS A 215 -1.80 17.28 10.12
C LYS A 215 -2.25 17.27 8.66
N ALA A 216 -2.24 16.10 8.00
CA ALA A 216 -2.73 15.95 6.63
C ALA A 216 -4.23 16.29 6.52
N ASN A 217 -5.05 15.85 7.48
CA ASN A 217 -6.48 16.20 7.53
C ASN A 217 -6.71 17.72 7.62
N THR A 218 -6.02 18.38 8.54
CA THR A 218 -6.10 19.84 8.71
C THR A 218 -5.69 20.56 7.43
N PHE A 219 -4.63 20.09 6.79
CA PHE A 219 -4.17 20.64 5.52
C PHE A 219 -5.20 20.43 4.40
N TRP A 220 -5.75 19.23 4.23
CA TRP A 220 -6.83 18.99 3.27
C TRP A 220 -8.06 19.88 3.52
N SER A 221 -8.47 20.08 4.78
CA SER A 221 -9.56 20.99 5.12
C SER A 221 -9.27 22.43 4.65
N HIS A 222 -8.04 22.90 4.82
CA HIS A 222 -7.59 24.19 4.29
C HIS A 222 -7.62 24.22 2.76
N GLU A 223 -7.06 23.21 2.09
CA GLU A 223 -7.02 23.12 0.64
C GLU A 223 -8.42 23.12 0.01
N ILE A 224 -9.37 22.42 0.64
CA ILE A 224 -10.77 22.38 0.20
C ILE A 224 -11.42 23.75 0.37
N SER A 225 -11.31 24.34 1.56
CA SER A 225 -12.05 25.55 1.90
C SER A 225 -11.45 26.82 1.29
N ALA A 226 -10.12 26.95 1.30
CA ALA A 226 -9.40 28.14 0.87
C ALA A 226 -8.88 28.01 -0.58
N GLN A 227 -8.24 26.90 -0.92
CA GLN A 227 -7.67 26.71 -2.25
C GLN A 227 -8.68 26.17 -3.27
N LYS A 228 -9.86 25.68 -2.83
CA LYS A 228 -10.89 25.09 -3.69
C LYS A 228 -10.31 23.97 -4.58
N ILE A 229 -9.44 23.16 -4.00
CA ILE A 229 -8.88 21.96 -4.63
C ILE A 229 -10.01 21.00 -5.02
N GLN A 230 -9.87 20.31 -6.16
CA GLN A 230 -10.75 19.17 -6.48
C GLN A 230 -10.33 18.02 -5.55
N THR A 231 -11.25 17.56 -4.71
CA THR A 231 -11.00 16.44 -3.81
C THR A 231 -10.92 15.13 -4.59
N PRO A 232 -10.19 14.12 -4.07
CA PRO A 232 -10.25 12.78 -4.64
C PRO A 232 -11.69 12.26 -4.66
N GLU A 233 -12.05 11.64 -5.79
CA GLU A 233 -13.35 11.01 -6.00
C GLU A 233 -13.31 9.54 -5.57
N SER A 234 -12.14 8.91 -5.73
CA SER A 234 -11.86 7.53 -5.33
C SER A 234 -10.67 7.45 -4.38
N PHE A 235 -10.73 6.50 -3.44
CA PHE A 235 -9.74 6.29 -2.40
C PHE A 235 -9.29 4.83 -2.39
N TYR A 236 -8.01 4.59 -2.63
CA TYR A 236 -7.39 3.27 -2.51
C TYR A 236 -6.43 3.25 -1.33
N VAL A 237 -6.42 2.14 -0.59
CA VAL A 237 -5.61 2.01 0.61
C VAL A 237 -4.99 0.62 0.72
N SER A 238 -3.73 0.58 1.16
CA SER A 238 -3.07 -0.68 1.49
C SER A 238 -3.81 -1.41 2.63
N PRO A 239 -3.83 -2.76 2.62
CA PRO A 239 -4.43 -3.57 3.68
C PRO A 239 -3.73 -3.49 5.04
N LEU A 240 -2.51 -2.95 5.11
CA LEU A 240 -1.74 -2.90 6.36
C LEU A 240 -2.32 -1.85 7.32
N THR A 241 -2.43 -2.20 8.60
CA THR A 241 -3.18 -1.48 9.63
C THR A 241 -2.85 0.01 9.69
N ARG A 242 -1.55 0.34 9.63
CA ARG A 242 -1.05 1.72 9.60
C ARG A 242 -1.59 2.56 8.44
N CYS A 243 -1.75 1.98 7.25
CA CYS A 243 -2.30 2.68 6.08
C CYS A 243 -3.81 2.88 6.23
N LEU A 244 -4.54 1.84 6.67
CA LEU A 244 -5.98 1.92 6.92
C LEU A 244 -6.30 3.07 7.90
N LYS A 245 -5.61 3.10 9.04
CA LYS A 245 -5.81 4.15 10.04
C LYS A 245 -5.33 5.52 9.57
N THR A 246 -4.23 5.60 8.82
CA THR A 246 -3.78 6.87 8.23
C THR A 246 -4.86 7.44 7.31
N ALA A 247 -5.36 6.64 6.36
CA ALA A 247 -6.39 7.09 5.43
C ALA A 247 -7.65 7.57 6.15
N ASN A 248 -8.12 6.83 7.16
CA ASN A 248 -9.27 7.25 7.96
C ASN A 248 -9.01 8.57 8.68
N LEU A 249 -7.87 8.71 9.37
CA LEU A 249 -7.54 9.94 10.09
C LEU A 249 -7.33 11.14 9.15
N THR A 250 -6.84 10.91 7.93
CA THR A 250 -6.62 11.96 6.94
C THR A 250 -7.91 12.48 6.32
N PHE A 251 -8.89 11.62 6.01
CA PHE A 251 -10.05 12.04 5.21
C PHE A 251 -11.39 12.05 5.95
N ASN A 252 -11.53 11.32 7.05
CA ASN A 252 -12.77 11.31 7.83
C ASN A 252 -13.05 12.72 8.40
N GLY A 253 -14.33 13.11 8.39
CA GLY A 253 -14.77 14.40 8.92
C GLY A 253 -14.56 15.60 7.98
N LEU A 254 -14.02 15.40 6.78
CA LEU A 254 -13.83 16.48 5.79
C LEU A 254 -15.10 16.82 4.98
N GLY A 255 -16.21 16.12 5.20
CA GLY A 255 -17.46 16.35 4.46
C GLY A 255 -17.39 15.92 2.99
N LEU A 256 -16.60 14.89 2.68
CA LEU A 256 -16.48 14.34 1.34
C LEU A 256 -17.68 13.42 1.05
N ASP A 257 -18.34 13.61 -0.08
CA ASP A 257 -19.59 12.91 -0.41
C ASP A 257 -19.45 11.38 -0.50
N ASN A 258 -18.26 10.86 -0.82
CA ASN A 258 -18.01 9.44 -1.08
C ASN A 258 -16.72 8.90 -0.44
N PHE A 259 -16.40 9.27 0.80
CA PHE A 259 -15.25 8.65 1.48
C PHE A 259 -15.55 7.21 1.93
N VAL A 260 -15.49 6.28 0.97
CA VAL A 260 -15.54 4.83 1.17
C VAL A 260 -14.35 4.19 0.44
N PRO A 261 -13.18 4.11 1.10
CA PRO A 261 -12.00 3.51 0.50
C PRO A 261 -12.18 2.07 0.04
N THR A 262 -11.45 1.72 -1.01
CA THR A 262 -11.23 0.36 -1.47
C THR A 262 -9.86 -0.12 -1.00
N ILE A 263 -9.85 -1.20 -0.23
CA ILE A 263 -8.66 -1.88 0.25
C ILE A 263 -8.13 -2.74 -0.88
N LYS A 264 -6.87 -2.49 -1.26
CA LYS A 264 -6.23 -3.03 -2.46
C LYS A 264 -4.91 -3.71 -2.06
N GLU A 265 -4.81 -5.02 -2.25
CA GLU A 265 -3.69 -5.85 -1.79
C GLU A 265 -2.37 -5.38 -2.40
N TYR A 266 -2.36 -5.13 -3.71
CA TYR A 266 -1.15 -4.88 -4.49
C TYR A 266 -0.56 -3.47 -4.35
N ILE A 267 -1.10 -2.63 -3.47
CA ILE A 267 -0.48 -1.37 -3.04
C ILE A 267 0.06 -1.45 -1.59
N ARG A 268 0.34 -2.65 -1.08
CA ARG A 268 1.06 -2.88 0.19
C ARG A 268 2.56 -2.63 0.06
N GLU A 269 3.25 -2.54 1.20
CA GLU A 269 4.71 -2.38 1.25
C GLU A 269 5.40 -3.51 0.49
N GLY A 270 6.64 -3.25 0.03
CA GLY A 270 7.50 -4.31 -0.52
C GLY A 270 7.56 -5.48 0.46
N ILE A 271 7.38 -6.70 -0.04
CA ILE A 271 7.17 -7.86 0.83
C ILE A 271 8.51 -8.50 1.12
N SER A 272 8.92 -8.52 2.39
CA SER A 272 10.20 -9.08 2.82
C SER A 272 10.05 -10.11 3.95
N THR A 273 11.18 -10.54 4.52
CA THR A 273 11.21 -11.34 5.75
C THR A 273 10.65 -10.60 6.98
N HIS A 274 10.37 -9.30 6.86
CA HIS A 274 9.94 -8.48 7.97
C HIS A 274 8.47 -8.76 8.37
N THR A 275 8.21 -8.89 9.68
CA THR A 275 6.85 -9.11 10.19
C THR A 275 5.93 -7.90 10.00
N CYS A 276 6.49 -6.71 9.80
CA CYS A 276 5.71 -5.51 9.49
C CYS A 276 5.06 -5.54 8.11
N ASP A 277 5.50 -6.46 7.25
CA ASP A 277 4.97 -6.64 5.91
C ASP A 277 3.83 -7.64 5.92
N HIS A 278 3.78 -8.57 6.88
CA HIS A 278 2.73 -9.56 7.05
C HIS A 278 1.42 -8.91 7.52
N ARG A 279 0.42 -8.84 6.63
CA ARG A 279 -0.86 -8.19 6.90
C ARG A 279 -1.75 -9.03 7.82
N GLY A 280 -2.65 -8.35 8.54
CA GLY A 280 -3.77 -9.02 9.19
C GLY A 280 -4.69 -9.75 8.20
N ASN A 281 -5.52 -10.66 8.72
CA ASN A 281 -6.51 -11.38 7.91
C ASN A 281 -7.65 -10.46 7.44
N ALA A 282 -8.38 -10.87 6.41
CA ALA A 282 -9.46 -10.08 5.84
C ALA A 282 -10.57 -9.78 6.86
N THR A 283 -10.89 -10.73 7.74
CA THR A 283 -11.85 -10.53 8.85
C THR A 283 -11.43 -9.38 9.77
N TYR A 284 -10.17 -9.34 10.19
CA TYR A 284 -9.62 -8.28 11.03
C TYR A 284 -9.65 -6.93 10.32
N ILE A 285 -9.16 -6.88 9.08
CA ILE A 285 -9.15 -5.67 8.26
C ILE A 285 -10.58 -5.10 8.10
N LYS A 286 -11.54 -5.97 7.77
CA LYS A 286 -12.95 -5.59 7.65
C LYS A 286 -13.54 -5.11 8.97
N SER A 287 -13.12 -5.69 10.09
CA SER A 287 -13.59 -5.28 11.43
C SER A 287 -13.13 -3.86 11.82
N LEU A 288 -11.96 -3.41 11.32
CA LEU A 288 -11.48 -2.05 11.56
C LEU A 288 -12.36 -1.01 10.85
N PHE A 289 -12.76 -1.29 9.60
CA PHE A 289 -13.56 -0.37 8.78
C PHE A 289 -14.67 -1.12 8.03
N PRO A 290 -15.80 -1.46 8.69
CA PRO A 290 -16.84 -2.32 8.11
C PRO A 290 -17.53 -1.76 6.87
N SER A 291 -17.54 -0.44 6.68
CA SER A 291 -18.14 0.19 5.50
C SER A 291 -17.21 0.17 4.28
N TRP A 292 -15.90 -0.04 4.45
CA TRP A 292 -14.94 0.03 3.34
C TRP A 292 -15.00 -1.22 2.48
N HIS A 293 -14.69 -1.08 1.19
CA HIS A 293 -14.69 -2.20 0.26
C HIS A 293 -13.35 -2.93 0.32
N ILE A 294 -13.39 -4.26 0.28
CA ILE A 294 -12.21 -5.10 0.06
C ILE A 294 -12.31 -5.60 -1.37
N GLU A 295 -11.20 -5.55 -2.12
CA GLU A 295 -11.23 -6.00 -3.50
C GLU A 295 -11.66 -7.48 -3.64
N PRO A 296 -12.29 -7.87 -4.75
CA PRO A 296 -12.88 -9.21 -4.87
C PRO A 296 -11.89 -10.38 -4.76
N THR A 297 -10.62 -10.17 -5.12
CA THR A 297 -9.57 -11.19 -5.14
C THR A 297 -8.79 -11.30 -3.82
N PHE A 298 -9.21 -10.58 -2.78
CA PHE A 298 -8.51 -10.54 -1.51
C PHE A 298 -8.71 -11.84 -0.73
N SER A 299 -7.62 -12.49 -0.33
CA SER A 299 -7.67 -13.73 0.44
C SER A 299 -7.80 -13.48 1.95
N GLU A 300 -8.44 -14.42 2.66
CA GLU A 300 -8.62 -14.32 4.11
C GLU A 300 -7.26 -14.22 4.81
N THR A 301 -6.33 -15.12 4.52
CA THR A 301 -4.95 -15.12 5.03
C THR A 301 -4.00 -14.37 4.12
N ASP A 302 -2.83 -13.98 4.62
CA ASP A 302 -1.77 -13.40 3.80
C ASP A 302 -1.02 -14.49 3.04
N ASP A 303 -1.37 -14.70 1.77
CA ASP A 303 -0.76 -15.73 0.94
C ASP A 303 0.56 -15.28 0.29
N LEU A 304 0.86 -13.98 0.34
CA LEU A 304 2.08 -13.41 -0.27
C LEU A 304 3.27 -13.41 0.70
N TRP A 305 3.01 -13.27 2.00
CA TRP A 305 4.06 -13.26 3.01
C TRP A 305 4.30 -14.67 3.56
N ASN A 306 5.55 -15.13 3.48
CA ASN A 306 5.98 -16.43 4.03
C ASN A 306 7.10 -16.30 5.09
N GLY A 307 7.56 -15.08 5.38
CA GLY A 307 8.64 -14.79 6.31
C GLY A 307 10.03 -15.27 5.87
N ILE A 308 10.18 -15.67 4.60
CA ILE A 308 11.38 -16.32 4.07
C ILE A 308 11.94 -15.56 2.85
N THR A 309 11.08 -15.17 1.92
CA THR A 309 11.47 -14.53 0.66
C THR A 309 11.27 -13.02 0.68
N GLU A 310 12.05 -12.31 -0.13
CA GLU A 310 12.03 -10.87 -0.31
C GLU A 310 11.75 -10.52 -1.78
N GLU A 311 10.79 -9.62 -1.96
CA GLU A 311 10.36 -9.11 -3.25
C GLU A 311 11.44 -8.19 -3.84
N SER A 312 11.83 -8.48 -5.08
CA SER A 312 12.76 -7.61 -5.81
C SER A 312 12.07 -6.29 -6.18
N SER A 313 12.83 -5.21 -6.40
CA SER A 313 12.24 -3.94 -6.84
C SER A 313 11.49 -4.06 -8.16
N SER A 314 11.93 -4.92 -9.08
CA SER A 314 11.23 -5.17 -10.35
C SER A 314 9.96 -6.01 -10.20
N ALA A 315 9.92 -6.93 -9.23
CA ALA A 315 8.70 -7.68 -8.89
C ALA A 315 7.67 -6.73 -8.25
N GLN A 316 8.13 -5.84 -7.36
CA GLN A 316 7.28 -4.80 -6.81
C GLN A 316 6.75 -3.86 -7.91
N ASP A 317 7.60 -3.42 -8.85
CA ASP A 317 7.17 -2.59 -10.00
C ASP A 317 6.10 -3.30 -10.83
N TYR A 318 6.28 -4.60 -11.05
CA TYR A 318 5.29 -5.42 -11.73
C TYR A 318 3.96 -5.45 -10.96
N ARG A 319 3.98 -5.75 -9.65
CA ARG A 319 2.79 -5.79 -8.80
C ARG A 319 2.08 -4.43 -8.75
N SER A 320 2.82 -3.34 -8.60
CA SER A 320 2.31 -1.98 -8.64
C SER A 320 1.69 -1.65 -10.01
N LYS A 321 2.28 -2.12 -11.11
CA LYS A 321 1.71 -1.99 -12.46
C LYS A 321 0.36 -2.69 -12.59
N ILE A 322 0.19 -3.89 -12.03
CA ILE A 322 -1.12 -4.57 -12.00
C ILE A 322 -2.14 -3.74 -11.23
N ALA A 323 -1.77 -3.22 -10.06
CA ALA A 323 -2.68 -2.40 -9.25
C ALA A 323 -3.12 -1.13 -10.00
N LEU A 324 -2.17 -0.43 -10.62
CA LEU A 324 -2.44 0.75 -11.45
C LEU A 324 -3.33 0.39 -12.65
N ASP A 325 -3.04 -0.70 -13.36
CA ASP A 325 -3.83 -1.13 -14.51
C ASP A 325 -5.28 -1.40 -14.13
N GLN A 326 -5.49 -2.08 -13.01
CA GLN A 326 -6.84 -2.33 -12.49
C GLN A 326 -7.55 -1.01 -12.14
N ILE A 327 -6.89 -0.10 -11.42
CA ILE A 327 -7.46 1.20 -11.05
C ILE A 327 -7.81 2.02 -12.30
N PHE A 328 -6.90 2.15 -13.27
CA PHE A 328 -7.15 2.93 -14.49
C PHE A 328 -8.11 2.26 -15.47
N ALA A 329 -8.30 0.94 -15.39
CA ALA A 329 -9.26 0.22 -16.23
C ALA A 329 -10.69 0.28 -15.69
N SER A 330 -10.88 0.32 -14.37
CA SER A 330 -12.21 0.21 -13.74
C SER A 330 -12.75 1.48 -13.10
N ASP A 331 -11.92 2.48 -12.88
CA ASP A 331 -12.29 3.72 -12.20
C ASP A 331 -12.29 4.89 -13.19
N ASP A 332 -13.35 5.69 -13.23
CA ASP A 332 -13.44 6.87 -14.09
C ASP A 332 -13.02 8.17 -13.38
N ALA A 333 -12.71 8.11 -12.06
CA ALA A 333 -12.26 9.25 -11.29
C ALA A 333 -11.03 9.91 -11.91
N GLN A 334 -11.05 11.25 -12.00
CA GLN A 334 -9.91 12.04 -12.48
C GLN A 334 -8.94 12.35 -11.34
N VAL A 335 -9.43 12.44 -10.10
CA VAL A 335 -8.61 12.65 -8.92
C VAL A 335 -8.73 11.46 -7.97
N ILE A 336 -7.60 10.82 -7.67
CA ILE A 336 -7.54 9.58 -6.88
C ILE A 336 -6.57 9.75 -5.73
N SER A 337 -6.93 9.24 -4.55
CA SER A 337 -6.03 9.12 -3.40
C SER A 337 -5.55 7.69 -3.24
N ILE A 338 -4.25 7.50 -3.00
CA ILE A 338 -3.63 6.19 -2.71
C ILE A 338 -2.85 6.31 -1.41
N THR A 339 -3.31 5.68 -0.33
CA THR A 339 -2.57 5.63 0.95
C THR A 339 -1.78 4.34 1.07
N THR A 340 -0.46 4.45 1.09
CA THR A 340 0.50 3.33 0.96
C THR A 340 1.78 3.57 1.79
N HIS A 341 2.91 2.99 1.38
CA HIS A 341 4.17 2.88 2.12
C HIS A 341 5.35 3.46 1.33
N SER A 342 6.53 3.51 1.94
CA SER A 342 7.72 4.09 1.31
C SER A 342 8.22 3.30 0.10
N GLY A 343 8.32 1.97 0.19
CA GLY A 343 8.77 1.14 -0.93
C GLY A 343 7.75 1.14 -2.05
N GLU A 344 6.47 1.02 -1.70
CA GLU A 344 5.37 1.06 -2.67
C GLU A 344 5.23 2.42 -3.36
N THR A 345 5.35 3.55 -2.65
CA THR A 345 5.43 4.86 -3.32
C THR A 345 6.59 4.89 -4.30
N SER A 346 7.76 4.38 -3.92
CA SER A 346 8.93 4.35 -4.82
C SER A 346 8.67 3.51 -6.06
N SER A 347 7.95 2.39 -5.91
CA SER A 347 7.51 1.51 -7.01
C SER A 347 6.53 2.20 -7.95
N LEU A 348 5.45 2.77 -7.39
CA LEU A 348 4.47 3.52 -8.17
C LEU A 348 5.12 4.65 -8.97
N LEU A 349 6.04 5.42 -8.37
CA LEU A 349 6.74 6.49 -9.09
C LEU A 349 7.59 5.97 -10.26
N ARG A 350 8.28 4.82 -10.10
CA ARG A 350 9.02 4.18 -11.22
C ARG A 350 8.09 3.77 -12.34
N VAL A 351 6.98 3.10 -12.02
CA VAL A 351 5.98 2.64 -13.00
C VAL A 351 5.32 3.81 -13.72
N LEU A 352 5.07 4.92 -13.02
CA LEU A 352 4.47 6.12 -13.58
C LEU A 352 5.48 6.98 -14.38
N GLY A 353 6.77 6.64 -14.38
CA GLY A 353 7.81 7.43 -15.05
C GLY A 353 8.13 8.76 -14.36
N HIS A 354 7.83 8.88 -13.06
CA HIS A 354 8.24 10.01 -12.24
C HIS A 354 9.67 9.79 -11.69
N ARG A 355 10.40 10.86 -11.42
CA ARG A 355 11.72 10.77 -10.75
C ARG A 355 11.60 10.12 -9.37
N SER A 356 12.70 9.60 -8.82
CA SER A 356 12.69 9.11 -7.43
C SER A 356 12.41 10.26 -6.47
N PHE A 357 11.40 10.09 -5.61
CA PHE A 357 11.04 11.06 -4.58
C PHE A 357 10.63 10.35 -3.30
N SER A 358 11.53 10.29 -2.32
CA SER A 358 11.27 9.60 -1.05
C SER A 358 10.36 10.43 -0.15
N LEU A 359 9.26 9.84 0.32
CA LEU A 359 8.35 10.45 1.27
C LEU A 359 8.75 10.15 2.72
N VAL A 360 8.76 11.18 3.57
CA VAL A 360 8.75 10.99 5.03
C VAL A 360 7.37 10.46 5.49
N THR A 361 7.28 9.88 6.68
CA THR A 361 6.02 9.35 7.21
C THR A 361 4.94 10.44 7.27
N GLY A 362 3.73 10.13 6.77
CA GLY A 362 2.61 11.07 6.69
C GLY A 362 2.72 12.14 5.58
N ALA A 363 3.73 12.07 4.71
CA ALA A 363 3.83 12.95 3.56
C ALA A 363 3.01 12.44 2.36
N VAL A 364 2.60 13.38 1.51
CA VAL A 364 1.78 13.13 0.31
C VAL A 364 2.44 13.78 -0.90
N ILE A 365 2.44 13.09 -2.04
CA ILE A 365 2.89 13.58 -3.34
C ILE A 365 1.74 13.52 -4.36
N PRO A 366 1.39 14.64 -5.01
CA PRO A 366 0.56 14.62 -6.21
C PRO A 366 1.40 14.24 -7.43
N VAL A 367 0.83 13.43 -8.32
CA VAL A 367 1.45 13.03 -9.59
C VAL A 367 0.38 13.13 -10.68
N LEU A 368 0.61 13.98 -11.69
CA LEU A 368 -0.24 14.05 -12.87
C LEU A 368 0.19 12.98 -13.87
N VAL A 369 -0.69 12.05 -14.18
CA VAL A 369 -0.38 10.87 -14.98
C VAL A 369 -1.16 10.91 -16.28
N ARG A 370 -0.46 10.73 -17.40
CA ARG A 370 -1.06 10.34 -18.68
C ARG A 370 -1.03 8.82 -18.78
N ALA A 371 -2.20 8.23 -18.99
CA ALA A 371 -2.37 6.80 -19.20
C ALA A 371 -2.88 6.57 -20.64
N GLU A 372 -2.15 5.80 -21.42
CA GLU A 372 -2.50 5.47 -22.81
C GLU A 372 -2.68 3.97 -22.97
N ARG A 373 -3.86 3.54 -23.45
CA ARG A 373 -4.10 2.15 -23.82
C ARG A 373 -3.45 1.87 -25.18
N VAL A 374 -2.61 0.85 -25.20
CA VAL A 374 -1.83 0.42 -26.37
C VAL A 374 -2.11 -1.05 -26.62
N LYS A 375 -2.29 -1.42 -27.91
CA LYS A 375 -2.49 -2.82 -28.28
C LYS A 375 -1.27 -3.66 -27.93
N VAL A 376 -1.51 -4.83 -27.36
CA VAL A 376 -0.47 -5.80 -27.03
C VAL A 376 0.00 -6.47 -28.33
N ALA A 377 1.31 -6.44 -28.58
CA ALA A 377 1.90 -7.30 -29.59
C ALA A 377 1.89 -8.75 -29.09
N GLU A 378 1.58 -9.70 -29.96
CA GLU A 378 1.57 -11.11 -29.59
C GLU A 378 2.90 -11.53 -28.96
N GLY A 379 2.84 -12.14 -27.77
CA GLY A 379 4.04 -12.56 -27.03
C GLY A 379 4.78 -11.44 -26.27
N ALA A 380 4.16 -10.27 -26.04
CA ALA A 380 4.79 -9.20 -25.28
C ALA A 380 5.13 -9.64 -23.84
N THR A 381 6.41 -9.53 -23.50
CA THR A 381 6.95 -9.82 -22.17
C THR A 381 7.51 -8.56 -21.52
N THR A 382 7.56 -8.56 -20.19
CA THR A 382 8.34 -7.61 -19.41
C THR A 382 9.41 -8.33 -18.60
N THR A 383 10.39 -7.58 -18.10
CA THR A 383 11.47 -8.12 -17.26
C THR A 383 11.08 -7.98 -15.80
N THR A 384 11.17 -9.08 -15.05
CA THR A 384 11.02 -9.08 -13.58
C THR A 384 12.00 -10.06 -12.98
N VAL A 385 12.65 -9.65 -11.90
CA VAL A 385 13.55 -10.52 -11.13
C VAL A 385 12.72 -11.30 -10.10
N PRO A 386 12.84 -12.64 -10.04
CA PRO A 386 12.18 -13.45 -9.04
C PRO A 386 12.49 -13.00 -7.61
N TRP A 387 11.65 -13.45 -6.68
CA TRP A 387 11.88 -13.26 -5.26
C TRP A 387 13.07 -14.11 -4.81
N ASP A 388 13.82 -13.62 -3.84
CA ASP A 388 14.98 -14.34 -3.30
C ASP A 388 14.90 -14.47 -1.78
N ALA A 389 15.63 -15.42 -1.21
CA ALA A 389 15.63 -15.61 0.24
C ALA A 389 16.34 -14.45 0.97
N GLY A 390 15.70 -13.90 1.99
CA GLY A 390 16.32 -12.89 2.86
C GLY A 390 17.28 -13.52 3.85
N ALA A 391 18.48 -12.95 4.01
CA ALA A 391 19.49 -13.42 4.96
C ALA A 391 19.40 -12.65 6.28
N TRP A 392 19.20 -13.35 7.40
CA TRP A 392 19.07 -12.72 8.73
C TRP A 392 19.67 -13.58 9.85
N CYS A 393 19.85 -12.99 11.04
CA CYS A 393 20.48 -13.61 12.19
C CYS A 393 19.46 -14.32 13.09
N THR A 394 19.61 -15.62 13.27
CA THR A 394 18.70 -16.42 14.12
C THR A 394 19.10 -16.47 15.59
N ASN A 395 20.33 -16.05 15.92
CA ASN A 395 20.91 -16.18 17.25
C ASN A 395 21.02 -14.85 18.03
N GLY A 396 20.37 -13.79 17.56
CA GLY A 396 20.34 -12.49 18.23
C GLY A 396 20.71 -11.31 17.34
N PRO A 397 20.68 -10.09 17.89
CA PRO A 397 21.08 -8.89 17.15
C PRO A 397 22.55 -8.96 16.72
N PRO A 398 22.94 -8.29 15.61
CA PRO A 398 24.31 -8.32 15.11
C PRO A 398 25.27 -7.57 16.04
N LEU A 399 26.54 -8.03 16.07
CA LEU A 399 27.59 -7.44 16.91
C LEU A 399 28.08 -6.07 16.40
N ALA A 400 27.88 -5.79 15.11
CA ALA A 400 28.26 -4.54 14.46
C ALA A 400 27.26 -4.14 13.37
N SER A 401 27.23 -2.84 13.06
CA SER A 401 26.40 -2.24 12.02
C SER A 401 27.16 -2.27 10.68
N SER A 402 26.83 -3.22 9.81
CA SER A 402 27.46 -3.37 8.47
C SER A 402 26.39 -3.53 7.38
N THR A 403 26.77 -3.40 6.11
CA THR A 403 25.87 -3.59 4.95
C THR A 403 25.44 -5.03 4.72
N ALA A 404 26.12 -6.01 5.32
CA ALA A 404 25.71 -7.41 5.37
C ALA A 404 25.50 -7.86 6.82
N CYS A 405 24.63 -8.84 7.04
CA CYS A 405 24.37 -9.36 8.39
C CYS A 405 25.58 -10.12 8.93
N VAL A 406 26.16 -9.60 10.02
CA VAL A 406 27.22 -10.24 10.79
C VAL A 406 26.63 -10.66 12.13
N CYS A 407 26.25 -11.93 12.24
CA CYS A 407 25.54 -12.43 13.40
C CYS A 407 26.49 -12.70 14.57
N SER A 408 25.91 -12.79 15.77
CA SER A 408 26.67 -13.03 16.99
C SER A 408 27.39 -14.40 16.95
N ASP A 409 28.45 -14.54 17.74
CA ASP A 409 29.16 -15.83 17.94
C ASP A 409 29.66 -16.53 16.66
N GLY A 410 29.91 -15.77 15.59
CA GLY A 410 30.38 -16.32 14.30
C GLY A 410 29.33 -17.14 13.55
N VAL A 411 28.05 -17.05 13.92
CA VAL A 411 26.96 -17.71 13.21
C VAL A 411 26.77 -17.04 11.85
N ALA A 412 26.63 -17.84 10.80
CA ALA A 412 26.30 -17.32 9.47
C ALA A 412 24.83 -16.86 9.44
N PRO A 413 24.50 -15.76 8.75
CA PRO A 413 23.10 -15.40 8.51
C PRO A 413 22.41 -16.52 7.72
N VAL A 414 21.17 -16.82 8.09
CA VAL A 414 20.38 -17.86 7.45
C VAL A 414 19.61 -17.23 6.30
N ALA A 415 19.92 -17.65 5.08
CA ALA A 415 19.03 -17.52 3.94
C ALA A 415 18.32 -18.87 3.78
N THR A 416 17.08 -18.99 4.27
CA THR A 416 16.29 -20.19 3.98
C THR A 416 15.86 -20.11 2.52
N THR A 417 16.54 -20.82 1.62
CA THR A 417 16.02 -20.99 0.26
C THR A 417 14.65 -21.65 0.36
N ALA A 418 13.62 -21.03 -0.20
CA ALA A 418 12.32 -21.67 -0.36
C ALA A 418 12.55 -22.99 -1.12
N SER A 419 12.49 -24.12 -0.43
CA SER A 419 12.50 -25.42 -1.11
C SER A 419 11.26 -25.45 -1.99
N ALA A 420 11.46 -25.65 -3.29
CA ALA A 420 10.37 -25.85 -4.24
C ALA A 420 9.39 -26.88 -3.65
N ARG A 421 8.16 -26.44 -3.36
CA ARG A 421 7.06 -27.32 -2.97
C ARG A 421 6.19 -27.60 -4.17
#